data_AF-A0AA39Y128-F1
#
_entry.id   AF-A0AA39Y128-F1
#
_cell.length_a   1.000
_cell.length_b   1.000
_cell.length_c   1.000
_cell.angle_alpha   90.00
_cell.angle_beta   90.00
_cell.angle_gamma   90.00
#
_symmetry.space_group_name_H-M   'P 1'
#
loop_
_entity.id
_entity.type
_entity.pdbx_description
1 polymer ?
#
loop_
_entity_poly.entity_id
_entity_poly.type
_entity_poly.pdbx_seq_one_letter_code
_entity_poly.pdbx_strand_id
1 'polypeptide(L)'
;MGELALITAKHPAAFAEGPSHEMFVESRFSCTIAATLSHRGTILRRPEWKTIPWSNKTKGPKDFLVDIFVELPYLLERFDAVIDCTDLPFRMILAKGCLEYAIGCERSLVKWLETAAPRGWGIKGCRLAFGDATPADIRDAHSMCLFWTTYSQVLTTIQCLLPLIGSLKAEARNARISTDSF
;
A
#
# COMPACT_ATOMS: atom_id res chain seq x y z
N MET A 1 13.09 -10.09 6.29
CA MET A 1 14.09 -9.23 6.95
C MET A 1 15.50 -9.39 6.36
N GLY A 2 16.00 -10.60 6.10
CA GLY A 2 17.33 -10.78 5.47
C GLY A 2 17.46 -10.21 4.05
N GLU A 3 16.47 -10.44 3.18
CA GLU A 3 16.49 -9.96 1.79
C GLU A 3 16.46 -8.42 1.69
N LEU A 4 15.61 -7.77 2.48
CA LEU A 4 15.60 -6.31 2.59
C LEU A 4 16.95 -5.78 3.10
N ALA A 5 17.57 -6.43 4.09
CA ALA A 5 18.89 -6.04 4.60
C ALA A 5 19.96 -6.09 3.49
N LEU A 6 19.96 -7.14 2.65
CA LEU A 6 20.87 -7.24 1.50
C LEU A 6 20.64 -6.12 0.47
N ILE A 7 19.38 -5.75 0.23
CA ILE A 7 19.05 -4.61 -0.64
C ILE A 7 19.56 -3.31 -0.03
N THR A 8 19.29 -3.09 1.26
CA THR A 8 19.65 -1.84 1.97
C THR A 8 21.16 -1.64 2.14
N ALA A 9 21.96 -2.71 2.03
CA ALA A 9 23.41 -2.65 2.10
C ALA A 9 24.05 -1.96 0.88
N LYS A 10 23.26 -1.74 -0.19
CA LYS A 10 23.72 -1.09 -1.42
C LYS A 10 22.91 0.18 -1.69
N HIS A 11 23.51 1.11 -2.41
CA HIS A 11 22.81 2.29 -2.92
C HIS A 11 21.79 1.88 -4.00
N PRO A 12 20.61 2.54 -4.11
CA PRO A 12 19.60 2.21 -5.14
C PRO A 12 20.13 2.10 -6.57
N ALA A 13 21.14 2.91 -6.92
CA ALA A 13 21.79 2.89 -8.24
C ALA A 13 22.46 1.55 -8.58
N ALA A 14 22.85 0.76 -7.57
CA ALA A 14 23.40 -0.58 -7.78
C ALA A 14 22.38 -1.58 -8.36
N PHE A 15 21.09 -1.21 -8.40
CA PHE A 15 20.00 -2.02 -8.93
C PHE A 15 19.43 -1.47 -10.25
N ALA A 16 20.13 -0.52 -10.90
CA ALA A 16 19.68 0.05 -12.16
C ALA A 16 19.79 -0.93 -13.35
N GLU A 17 20.72 -1.89 -13.28
CA GLU A 17 21.05 -2.78 -14.40
C GLU A 17 21.37 -4.22 -13.96
N GLY A 18 21.47 -5.10 -14.96
CA GLY A 18 21.95 -6.47 -14.82
C GLY A 18 21.07 -7.36 -13.91
N PRO A 19 21.63 -8.47 -13.43
CA PRO A 19 20.93 -9.43 -12.55
C PRO A 19 20.48 -8.81 -11.22
N SER A 20 21.20 -7.78 -10.74
CA SER A 20 20.82 -7.01 -9.55
C SER A 20 19.46 -6.35 -9.71
N HIS A 21 19.14 -5.84 -10.90
CA HIS A 21 17.84 -5.23 -11.15
C HIS A 21 16.71 -6.24 -11.04
N GLU A 22 16.84 -7.41 -11.67
CA GLU A 22 15.80 -8.46 -11.64
C GLU A 22 15.58 -8.96 -10.22
N MET A 23 16.66 -9.20 -9.49
CA MET A 23 16.59 -9.53 -8.06
C MET A 23 15.83 -8.45 -7.30
N PHE A 24 16.18 -7.17 -7.48
CA PHE A 24 15.49 -6.07 -6.82
C PHE A 24 13.99 -6.05 -7.13
N VAL A 25 13.59 -6.17 -8.39
CA VAL A 25 12.18 -6.15 -8.82
C VAL A 25 11.36 -7.24 -8.12
N GLU A 26 11.88 -8.47 -8.08
CA GLU A 26 11.18 -9.60 -7.43
C GLU A 26 11.19 -9.47 -5.91
N SER A 27 12.32 -9.11 -5.30
CA SER A 27 12.46 -8.94 -3.85
C SER A 27 11.55 -7.85 -3.28
N ARG A 28 11.19 -6.81 -4.07
CA ARG A 28 10.28 -5.76 -3.60
C ARG A 28 8.92 -6.32 -3.18
N PHE A 29 8.41 -7.28 -3.94
CA PHE A 29 7.11 -7.88 -3.67
C PHE A 29 7.16 -8.71 -2.38
N SER A 30 8.11 -9.64 -2.26
CA SER A 30 8.29 -10.50 -1.08
C SER A 30 8.54 -9.67 0.19
N CYS A 31 9.43 -8.68 0.12
CA CYS A 31 9.74 -7.80 1.24
C CYS A 31 8.51 -6.98 1.68
N THR A 32 7.68 -6.54 0.74
CA THR A 32 6.47 -5.79 1.05
C THR A 32 5.39 -6.66 1.68
N ILE A 33 5.25 -7.92 1.26
CA ILE A 33 4.36 -8.88 1.95
C ILE A 33 4.80 -9.05 3.40
N ALA A 34 6.07 -9.34 3.64
CA ALA A 34 6.59 -9.51 5.00
C ALA A 34 6.39 -8.26 5.86
N ALA A 35 6.64 -7.08 5.28
CA ALA A 35 6.42 -5.80 5.93
C ALA A 35 4.94 -5.55 6.26
N THR A 36 4.04 -5.88 5.32
CA THR A 36 2.59 -5.81 5.50
C THR A 36 2.16 -6.67 6.68
N LEU A 37 2.64 -7.92 6.77
CA LEU A 37 2.32 -8.81 7.90
C LEU A 37 2.82 -8.29 9.25
N SER A 38 3.93 -7.55 9.26
CA SER A 38 4.48 -6.93 10.48
C SER A 38 3.92 -5.55 10.81
N HIS A 39 3.09 -4.97 9.93
CA HIS A 39 2.61 -3.58 10.03
C HIS A 39 3.77 -2.59 10.24
N ARG A 40 4.84 -2.72 9.45
CA ARG A 40 6.01 -1.83 9.51
C ARG A 40 6.39 -1.34 8.12
N GLY A 41 6.43 -0.03 7.95
CA GLY A 41 6.88 0.63 6.74
C GLY A 41 8.30 0.22 6.34
N THR A 42 8.55 0.17 5.04
CA THR A 42 9.88 -0.17 4.50
C THR A 42 10.54 1.05 3.85
N ILE A 43 11.85 0.97 3.65
CA ILE A 43 12.58 2.00 2.87
C ILE A 43 12.16 2.01 1.39
N LEU A 44 11.58 0.91 0.88
CA LEU A 44 11.17 0.77 -0.52
C LEU A 44 10.05 1.75 -0.92
N ARG A 45 9.36 2.35 0.07
CA ARG A 45 8.37 3.41 -0.18
C ARG A 45 9.01 4.73 -0.60
N ARG A 46 10.29 4.97 -0.24
CA ARG A 46 10.94 6.26 -0.48
C ARG A 46 11.10 6.51 -1.99
N PRO A 47 11.03 7.77 -2.45
CA PRO A 47 11.13 8.10 -3.87
C PRO A 47 12.39 7.53 -4.53
N GLU A 48 13.54 7.59 -3.86
CA GLU A 48 14.82 7.06 -4.36
C GLU A 48 14.76 5.59 -4.76
N TRP A 49 14.05 4.75 -3.99
CA TRP A 49 13.87 3.32 -4.26
C TRP A 49 12.82 3.03 -5.32
N LYS A 50 11.96 4.00 -5.61
CA LYS A 50 10.97 3.92 -6.69
C LYS A 50 11.50 4.47 -8.01
N THR A 51 12.53 5.32 -8.02
CA THR A 51 12.97 5.99 -9.26
C THR A 51 14.35 5.54 -9.71
N ILE A 52 15.34 5.52 -8.81
CA ILE A 52 16.74 5.31 -9.19
C ILE A 52 16.99 3.91 -9.80
N PRO A 53 16.44 2.80 -9.26
CA PRO A 53 16.61 1.47 -9.88
C PRO A 53 16.00 1.33 -11.27
N TRP A 54 15.17 2.30 -11.69
CA TRP A 54 14.51 2.34 -12.98
C TRP A 54 15.12 3.39 -13.92
N SER A 55 16.32 3.91 -13.62
CA SER A 55 16.95 4.95 -14.46
C SER A 55 17.21 4.47 -15.89
N ASN A 56 17.50 3.17 -16.07
CA ASN A 56 17.92 2.59 -17.34
C ASN A 56 16.88 1.58 -17.89
N LYS A 57 15.74 1.41 -17.20
CA LYS A 57 14.69 0.46 -17.56
C LYS A 57 13.29 1.07 -17.38
N THR A 58 12.43 0.87 -18.37
CA THR A 58 11.04 1.33 -18.31
C THR A 58 10.21 0.44 -17.38
N LYS A 59 9.49 1.05 -16.45
CA LYS A 59 8.53 0.35 -15.59
C LYS A 59 7.36 -0.21 -16.37
N GLY A 60 6.98 -1.45 -16.05
CA GLY A 60 5.73 -2.04 -16.48
C GLY A 60 4.56 -1.68 -15.55
N PRO A 61 3.32 -2.01 -15.94
CA PRO A 61 2.14 -1.84 -15.10
C PRO A 61 2.26 -2.48 -13.70
N LYS A 62 2.80 -3.70 -13.60
CA LYS A 62 3.03 -4.39 -12.33
C LYS A 62 3.96 -3.58 -11.42
N ASP A 63 5.02 -2.97 -11.95
CA ASP A 63 5.99 -2.22 -11.15
C ASP A 63 5.35 -0.98 -10.52
N PHE A 64 4.50 -0.27 -11.28
CA PHE A 64 3.71 0.84 -10.75
C PHE A 64 2.71 0.39 -9.68
N LEU A 65 2.11 -0.80 -9.83
CA LEU A 65 1.24 -1.35 -8.80
C LEU A 65 2.02 -1.71 -7.53
N VAL A 66 3.23 -2.28 -7.68
CA VAL A 66 4.13 -2.56 -6.55
C VAL A 66 4.57 -1.26 -5.86
N ASP A 67 4.78 -0.16 -6.61
CA ASP A 67 5.04 1.16 -6.01
C ASP A 67 3.89 1.66 -5.12
N ILE A 68 2.65 1.27 -5.41
CA ILE A 68 1.49 1.58 -4.57
C ILE A 68 1.41 0.58 -3.41
N PHE A 69 1.64 -0.70 -3.66
CA PHE A 69 1.63 -1.75 -2.63
C PHE A 69 2.65 -1.51 -1.52
N VAL A 70 3.84 -0.97 -1.83
CA VAL A 70 4.86 -0.64 -0.81
C VAL A 70 4.43 0.45 0.18
N GLU A 71 3.33 1.17 -0.10
CA GLU A 71 2.72 2.12 0.84
C GLU A 71 1.85 1.43 1.89
N LEU A 72 1.36 0.22 1.60
CA LEU A 72 0.43 -0.49 2.47
C LEU A 72 0.99 -0.80 3.86
N PRO A 73 2.22 -1.33 4.03
CA PRO A 73 2.78 -1.56 5.36
C PRO A 73 2.82 -0.30 6.23
N TYR A 74 3.13 0.85 5.63
CA TYR A 74 3.18 2.13 6.34
C TYR A 74 1.77 2.67 6.65
N LEU A 75 0.78 2.43 5.78
CA LEU A 75 -0.62 2.72 6.11
C LEU A 75 -1.07 1.91 7.34
N LEU A 76 -0.75 0.63 7.40
CA LEU A 76 -1.07 -0.23 8.54
C LEU A 76 -0.35 0.19 9.82
N GLU A 77 0.93 0.56 9.73
CA GLU A 77 1.68 1.12 10.87
C GLU A 77 1.03 2.39 11.42
N ARG A 78 0.52 3.27 10.55
CA ARG A 78 -0.22 4.47 10.96
C ARG A 78 -1.56 4.12 11.59
N PHE A 79 -2.23 3.09 11.09
CA PHE A 79 -3.48 2.61 11.66
C PHE A 79 -3.25 2.06 13.08
N ASP A 80 -2.22 1.24 13.28
CA ASP A 80 -1.85 0.74 14.60
C ASP A 80 -1.59 1.90 15.58
N ALA A 81 -0.85 2.94 15.14
CA ALA A 81 -0.61 4.12 15.97
C ALA A 81 -1.90 4.85 16.40
N VAL A 82 -2.96 4.80 15.58
CA VAL A 82 -4.28 5.35 15.93
C VAL A 82 -4.98 4.48 16.99
N ILE A 83 -4.83 3.17 16.90
CA ILE A 83 -5.42 2.22 17.86
C ILE A 83 -4.72 2.31 19.22
N ASP A 84 -3.39 2.38 19.21
CA ASP A 84 -2.55 2.39 20.41
C ASP A 84 -2.54 3.74 21.15
N CYS A 85 -2.92 4.83 20.47
CA CYS A 85 -2.94 6.17 21.07
C CYS A 85 -4.14 6.34 22.00
N THR A 86 -3.87 6.61 23.28
CA THR A 86 -4.90 6.88 24.31
C THR A 86 -5.22 8.36 24.49
N ASP A 87 -4.34 9.26 24.05
CA ASP A 87 -4.56 10.70 24.15
C ASP A 87 -5.55 11.19 23.09
N LEU A 88 -6.75 11.62 23.50
CA LEU A 88 -7.86 11.91 22.59
C LEU A 88 -7.54 12.99 21.53
N PRO A 89 -6.95 14.16 21.88
CA PRO A 89 -6.58 15.16 20.89
C PRO A 89 -5.53 14.65 19.89
N PHE A 90 -4.50 13.95 20.37
CA PHE A 90 -3.45 13.43 19.49
C PHE A 90 -3.95 12.28 18.62
N ARG A 91 -4.77 11.37 19.17
CA ARG A 91 -5.42 10.28 18.44
C ARG A 91 -6.27 10.80 17.28
N MET A 92 -6.98 11.92 17.47
CA MET A 92 -7.74 12.58 16.40
C MET A 92 -6.85 13.05 15.25
N ILE A 93 -5.68 13.62 15.55
CA ILE A 93 -4.71 14.07 14.54
C ILE A 93 -4.17 12.87 13.77
N LEU A 94 -3.79 11.80 14.48
CA LEU A 94 -3.32 10.55 13.85
C LEU A 94 -4.40 9.94 12.96
N ALA A 95 -5.65 9.86 13.42
CA ALA A 95 -6.76 9.26 12.68
C ALA A 95 -7.04 10.01 11.37
N LYS A 96 -7.09 11.35 11.41
CA LYS A 96 -7.25 12.17 10.21
C LYS A 96 -6.09 11.99 9.24
N GLY A 97 -4.85 12.06 9.74
CA GLY A 97 -3.67 11.87 8.90
C GLY A 97 -3.56 10.45 8.34
N CYS A 98 -4.09 9.44 9.03
CA CYS A 98 -4.17 8.07 8.51
C CYS A 98 -5.22 7.96 7.40
N LEU A 99 -6.39 8.59 7.58
CA LEU A 99 -7.47 8.61 6.59
C LEU A 99 -7.04 9.32 5.30
N GLU A 100 -6.42 10.50 5.42
CA GLU A 100 -5.87 11.24 4.28
C GLU A 100 -4.87 10.40 3.48
N TYR A 101 -4.01 9.64 4.18
CA TYR A 101 -3.07 8.73 3.57
C TYR A 101 -3.75 7.58 2.82
N ALA A 102 -4.75 6.95 3.44
CA ALA A 102 -5.52 5.87 2.84
C ALA A 102 -6.25 6.33 1.57
N ILE A 103 -6.85 7.52 1.59
CA ILE A 103 -7.50 8.14 0.42
C ILE A 103 -6.47 8.45 -0.68
N GLY A 104 -5.24 8.82 -0.32
CA GLY A 104 -4.16 8.99 -1.31
C GLY A 104 -3.77 7.68 -2.00
N CYS A 105 -3.72 6.58 -1.24
CA CYS A 105 -3.46 5.24 -1.78
C CYS A 105 -4.61 4.78 -2.67
N GLU A 106 -5.86 4.98 -2.24
CA GLU A 106 -7.06 4.62 -3.00
C GLU A 106 -7.11 5.34 -4.36
N ARG A 107 -6.88 6.65 -4.39
CA ARG A 107 -6.76 7.42 -5.64
C ARG A 107 -5.66 6.90 -6.55
N SER A 108 -4.52 6.48 -5.99
CA SER A 108 -3.42 5.93 -6.77
C SER A 108 -3.79 4.58 -7.40
N LEU A 109 -4.50 3.72 -6.65
CA LEU A 109 -5.01 2.45 -7.14
C LEU A 109 -6.05 2.64 -8.24
N VAL A 110 -7.03 3.53 -8.05
CA VAL A 110 -8.04 3.83 -9.07
C VAL A 110 -7.38 4.37 -10.34
N LYS A 111 -6.43 5.29 -10.23
CA LYS A 111 -5.65 5.78 -11.38
C LYS A 111 -4.91 4.65 -12.10
N TRP A 112 -4.31 3.73 -11.35
CA TRP A 112 -3.64 2.57 -11.95
C TRP A 112 -4.63 1.67 -12.70
N LEU A 113 -5.81 1.42 -12.10
CA LEU A 113 -6.88 0.63 -12.71
C LEU A 113 -7.32 1.21 -14.06
N GLU A 114 -7.49 2.54 -14.12
CA GLU A 114 -7.95 3.23 -15.32
C GLU A 114 -6.89 3.31 -16.43
N THR A 115 -5.60 3.41 -16.07
CA THR A 115 -4.54 3.74 -17.02
C THR A 115 -3.64 2.57 -17.41
N ALA A 116 -3.48 1.58 -16.54
CA ALA A 116 -2.44 0.55 -16.66
C ALA A 116 -2.94 -0.89 -16.46
N ALA A 117 -4.16 -1.10 -15.95
CA ALA A 117 -4.67 -2.46 -15.74
C ALA A 117 -4.85 -3.24 -17.05
N PRO A 118 -4.68 -4.58 -17.02
CA PRO A 118 -4.97 -5.43 -18.17
C PRO A 118 -6.40 -5.23 -18.70
N ARG A 119 -6.53 -4.85 -19.97
CA ARG A 119 -7.83 -4.63 -20.61
C ARG A 119 -8.58 -5.95 -20.73
N GLY A 120 -9.83 -5.99 -20.27
CA GLY A 120 -10.68 -7.19 -20.34
C GLY A 120 -10.79 -7.99 -19.03
N TRP A 121 -10.01 -7.64 -18.00
CA TRP A 121 -10.11 -8.26 -16.67
C TRP A 121 -11.27 -7.69 -15.83
N GLY A 122 -12.51 -7.87 -16.32
CA GLY A 122 -13.75 -7.67 -15.57
C GLY A 122 -14.40 -9.01 -15.18
N ILE A 123 -15.70 -9.00 -14.87
CA ILE A 123 -16.51 -10.20 -14.53
C ILE A 123 -16.41 -11.31 -15.61
N LYS A 124 -16.06 -10.97 -16.86
CA LYS A 124 -15.87 -11.91 -17.98
C LYS A 124 -14.54 -12.66 -17.96
N GLY A 125 -13.48 -12.12 -17.34
CA GLY A 125 -12.14 -12.74 -17.30
C GLY A 125 -12.08 -13.99 -16.41
N CYS A 126 -12.89 -14.05 -15.34
CA CYS A 126 -13.00 -15.24 -14.49
C CYS A 126 -13.61 -16.46 -15.20
N ARG A 127 -14.17 -16.29 -16.41
CA ARG A 127 -14.84 -17.35 -17.16
C ARG A 127 -13.90 -18.11 -18.12
N LEU A 128 -12.60 -17.83 -18.10
CA LEU A 128 -11.55 -18.60 -18.79
C LEU A 128 -11.10 -19.85 -18.00
N ALA A 129 -11.90 -20.31 -17.05
CA ALA A 129 -11.78 -21.67 -16.54
C ALA A 129 -12.14 -22.63 -17.69
N PHE A 130 -11.31 -23.65 -17.93
CA PHE A 130 -11.40 -24.70 -18.97
C PHE A 130 -10.61 -24.50 -20.28
N GLY A 131 -9.52 -23.73 -20.28
CA GLY A 131 -8.48 -23.76 -21.35
C GLY A 131 -7.06 -23.69 -20.80
N ASP A 132 -6.04 -23.95 -21.62
CA ASP A 132 -4.63 -23.82 -21.23
C ASP A 132 -4.27 -22.35 -21.01
N ALA A 133 -3.94 -21.98 -19.78
CA ALA A 133 -3.58 -20.61 -19.41
C ALA A 133 -2.25 -20.20 -20.05
N THR A 134 -2.20 -19.03 -20.70
CA THR A 134 -0.96 -18.49 -21.25
C THR A 134 -0.15 -17.79 -20.14
N PRO A 135 1.18 -17.62 -20.30
CA PRO A 135 1.98 -16.82 -19.36
C PRO A 135 1.49 -15.38 -19.19
N ALA A 136 0.88 -14.80 -20.24
CA ALA A 136 0.29 -13.46 -20.17
C ALA A 136 -0.94 -13.43 -19.24
N ASP A 137 -1.79 -14.46 -19.31
CA ASP A 137 -2.96 -14.60 -18.44
C ASP A 137 -2.54 -14.71 -16.97
N ILE A 138 -1.49 -15.48 -16.69
CA ILE A 138 -0.96 -15.63 -15.32
C ILE A 138 -0.41 -14.31 -14.78
N ARG A 139 0.36 -13.57 -15.58
CA ARG A 139 0.92 -12.27 -15.19
C ARG A 139 -0.18 -11.26 -14.88
N ASP A 140 -1.19 -11.22 -15.72
CA ASP A 140 -2.30 -10.29 -15.60
C ASP A 140 -3.18 -10.70 -14.39
N ALA A 141 -3.35 -12.00 -14.11
CA ALA A 141 -4.02 -12.51 -12.90
C ALA A 141 -3.31 -12.09 -11.63
N HIS A 142 -1.99 -12.26 -11.63
CA HIS A 142 -1.16 -11.87 -10.50
C HIS A 142 -1.26 -10.37 -10.23
N SER A 143 -1.25 -9.54 -11.28
CA SER A 143 -1.40 -8.09 -11.17
C SER A 143 -2.77 -7.71 -10.61
N MET A 144 -3.84 -8.35 -11.08
CA MET A 144 -5.19 -8.10 -10.56
C MET A 144 -5.38 -8.61 -9.14
N CYS A 145 -4.78 -9.74 -8.78
CA CYS A 145 -4.77 -10.24 -7.41
C CYS A 145 -4.13 -9.22 -6.48
N LEU A 146 -2.92 -8.73 -6.81
CA LEU A 146 -2.24 -7.68 -6.06
C LEU A 146 -3.08 -6.40 -5.95
N PHE A 147 -3.75 -6.01 -7.03
CA PHE A 147 -4.64 -4.85 -7.04
C PHE A 147 -5.77 -5.02 -6.03
N TRP A 148 -6.53 -6.13 -6.12
CA TRP A 148 -7.67 -6.37 -5.26
C TRP A 148 -7.29 -6.55 -3.79
N THR A 149 -6.17 -7.21 -3.49
CA THR A 149 -5.68 -7.35 -2.11
C THR A 149 -5.27 -5.99 -1.53
N THR A 150 -4.58 -5.17 -2.31
CA THR A 150 -4.17 -3.83 -1.84
C THR A 150 -5.38 -2.92 -1.68
N TYR A 151 -6.30 -2.92 -2.65
CA TYR A 151 -7.50 -2.10 -2.65
C TYR A 151 -8.44 -2.46 -1.51
N SER A 152 -8.69 -3.76 -1.28
CA SER A 152 -9.52 -4.21 -0.16
C SER A 152 -8.94 -3.77 1.19
N GLN A 153 -7.63 -3.93 1.41
CA GLN A 153 -7.01 -3.50 2.67
C GLN A 153 -7.09 -1.98 2.88
N VAL A 154 -6.86 -1.18 1.83
CA VAL A 154 -7.00 0.28 1.89
C VAL A 154 -8.46 0.67 2.18
N LEU A 155 -9.42 0.04 1.50
CA LEU A 155 -10.84 0.34 1.68
C LEU A 155 -11.32 -0.03 3.08
N THR A 156 -10.94 -1.20 3.60
CA THR A 156 -11.23 -1.61 4.98
C THR A 156 -10.66 -0.60 5.98
N THR A 157 -9.42 -0.12 5.75
CA THR A 157 -8.81 0.91 6.61
C THR A 157 -9.65 2.20 6.62
N ILE A 158 -10.12 2.67 5.46
CA ILE A 158 -11.01 3.84 5.36
C ILE A 158 -12.32 3.61 6.11
N GLN A 159 -12.94 2.45 5.89
CA GLN A 159 -14.21 2.07 6.53
C GLN A 159 -14.10 1.98 8.05
N CYS A 160 -12.96 1.58 8.60
CA CYS A 160 -12.71 1.59 10.04
C CYS A 160 -12.47 3.01 10.58
N LEU A 161 -11.76 3.87 9.85
CA LEU A 161 -11.38 5.21 10.31
C LEU A 161 -12.54 6.21 10.33
N LEU A 162 -13.47 6.14 9.37
CA LEU A 162 -14.62 7.05 9.28
C LEU A 162 -15.50 7.05 10.56
N PRO A 163 -16.02 5.90 11.03
CA PRO A 163 -16.81 5.86 12.26
C PRO A 163 -15.98 6.19 13.50
N LEU A 164 -14.71 5.78 13.54
CA LEU A 164 -13.81 6.11 14.64
C LEU A 164 -13.65 7.63 14.81
N ILE A 165 -13.37 8.36 13.72
CA ILE A 165 -13.27 9.82 13.75
C ILE A 165 -14.59 10.45 14.20
N GLY A 166 -15.73 9.89 13.80
CA GLY A 166 -17.05 10.31 14.27
C GLY A 166 -17.19 10.17 15.79
N SER A 167 -16.83 9.01 16.34
CA SER A 167 -16.83 8.72 17.78
C SER A 167 -15.91 9.64 18.55
N LEU A 168 -14.65 9.82 18.12
CA LEU A 168 -13.68 10.68 18.78
C LEU A 168 -14.14 12.15 18.81
N LYS A 169 -14.87 12.62 17.79
CA LYS A 169 -15.44 13.97 17.76
C LYS A 169 -16.57 14.13 18.77
N ALA A 170 -17.38 13.10 18.96
CA ALA A 170 -18.46 13.09 19.95
C ALA A 170 -17.89 13.09 21.38
N GLU A 171 -16.88 12.26 21.63
CA GLU A 171 -16.18 12.20 22.92
C GLU A 171 -15.54 13.54 23.30
N ALA A 172 -14.82 14.16 22.36
CA ALA A 172 -14.20 15.47 22.58
C ALA A 172 -15.23 16.58 22.86
N ARG A 173 -16.44 16.47 22.29
CA ARG A 173 -17.55 17.40 22.57
C ARG A 173 -18.07 17.22 23.99
N ASN A 174 -18.29 15.98 24.42
CA ASN A 174 -18.79 15.66 25.76
C ASN A 174 -17.78 16.08 26.85
N ALA A 175 -16.48 15.88 26.62
CA ALA A 175 -15.44 16.30 27.54
C ALA A 175 -15.42 17.82 27.77
N ARG A 176 -15.68 18.63 26.74
CA ARG A 176 -15.77 20.10 26.87
C ARG A 176 -17.00 20.55 27.65
N ILE A 177 -18.16 19.92 27.43
CA ILE A 177 -19.38 20.26 28.19
C ILE A 177 -19.19 19.97 29.68
N SER A 178 -18.47 18.90 30.03
CA SER A 178 -18.17 18.57 31.42
C SER A 178 -17.21 19.55 32.10
N THR A 179 -16.31 20.20 31.36
CA THR A 179 -15.36 21.18 31.92
C THR A 179 -15.98 22.56 32.09
N ASP A 180 -17.00 22.91 31.32
CA ASP A 180 -17.69 24.23 31.39
C ASP A 180 -18.80 24.27 32.47
N SER A 181 -19.03 23.16 33.18
CA SER A 181 -20.09 23.01 34.19
C SER A 181 -19.63 23.23 35.65
N PHE A 182 -18.42 23.79 35.86
CA PHE A 182 -17.83 24.08 37.16
C PHE A 182 -17.36 25.52 37.27
#